data_AF-A0A3Q0SA31-F1
#
_entry.id   AF-A0A3Q0SA31-F1
#
_cell.length_a   1.000
_cell.length_b   1.000
_cell.length_c   1.000
_cell.angle_alpha   90.00
_cell.angle_beta   90.00
_cell.angle_gamma   90.00
#
_symmetry.space_group_name_H-M   'P 1'
#
loop_
_entity.id
_entity.type
_entity.pdbx_description
1 polymer ?
#
loop_
_entity_poly.entity_id
_entity_poly.type
_entity_poly.pdbx_seq_one_letter_code
_entity_poly.pdbx_strand_id
1 'polypeptide(L)'
;MLQNTGKLAGCTLFITGASRGIGKAIALKAARDGANIVIAAKTAEPHPKLPGTIYTAAQEVEAAGGKALPCVVDIRDERQVGDAVQKAVDAFGGIDILVNNASAISLTGTLETPMKKVDLMLGINLRGTYLTSKLVIPHLLKSRNPHILNLSPPLNLNPVWFKNHTAYTMAKYGMSMCVLGMAEEFRGQIAINALWPKTAIQTAAMDMLGGEGVGKQCRKADIIADAAYAILSRPKDYTGHFLVDEDILREQGVREFEQYAIQPGHPLLPDFFLDETPESLVEKMEQHGATPAFKPPSSSATPTSGGPVESTFDVIKGAINEDVVKSTQGIYQFDLSGEHTGVWFLDLKNGSGSVGQGEPPAKADVVMKMDSSDFSKMFSGKLKPTMAFMSGKLKIKGDMTLAIKLEKLMNRMNKAKL
;
A
#
# COMPACT_ATOMS: atom_id res chain seq x y z
N MET A 1 -9.04 -17.75 -17.89
CA MET A 1 -9.28 -16.28 -17.89
C MET A 1 -10.64 -16.03 -18.53
N LEU A 2 -11.33 -14.96 -18.15
CA LEU A 2 -12.63 -14.62 -18.73
C LEU A 2 -12.44 -14.32 -20.22
N GLN A 3 -13.28 -14.85 -21.11
CA GLN A 3 -13.15 -14.59 -22.54
C GLN A 3 -13.77 -13.24 -22.92
N ASN A 4 -13.24 -12.63 -23.97
CA ASN A 4 -13.83 -11.46 -24.61
C ASN A 4 -15.11 -11.86 -25.37
N THR A 5 -16.10 -10.97 -25.41
CA THR A 5 -17.44 -11.23 -25.95
C THR A 5 -17.87 -10.25 -27.04
N GLY A 6 -17.05 -9.23 -27.35
CA GLY A 6 -17.39 -8.16 -28.29
C GLY A 6 -18.35 -7.10 -27.74
N LYS A 7 -18.79 -7.22 -26.48
CA LYS A 7 -19.72 -6.26 -25.86
C LYS A 7 -19.20 -4.83 -25.76
N LEU A 8 -17.89 -4.64 -25.75
CA LEU A 8 -17.26 -3.31 -25.72
C LEU A 8 -16.82 -2.82 -27.10
N ALA A 9 -17.20 -3.50 -28.18
CA ALA A 9 -16.84 -3.11 -29.54
C ALA A 9 -17.34 -1.70 -29.86
N GLY A 10 -16.43 -0.82 -30.28
CA GLY A 10 -16.74 0.58 -30.60
C GLY A 10 -17.05 1.49 -29.40
N CYS A 11 -17.13 0.96 -28.18
CA CYS A 11 -17.28 1.78 -26.97
C CYS A 11 -16.01 2.58 -26.69
N THR A 12 -16.16 3.79 -26.17
CA THR A 12 -15.04 4.66 -25.79
C THR A 12 -14.83 4.67 -24.29
N LEU A 13 -13.68 4.16 -23.85
CA LEU A 13 -13.25 4.11 -22.45
C LEU A 13 -12.25 5.23 -22.16
N PHE A 14 -12.58 6.10 -21.22
CA PHE A 14 -11.67 7.06 -20.63
C PHE A 14 -11.04 6.48 -19.36
N ILE A 15 -9.74 6.18 -19.38
CA ILE A 15 -9.08 5.47 -18.27
C ILE A 15 -7.94 6.33 -17.69
N THR A 16 -8.10 6.74 -16.43
CA THR A 16 -7.05 7.48 -15.73
C THR A 16 -5.94 6.53 -15.27
N GLY A 17 -4.68 6.90 -15.50
CA GLY A 17 -3.52 6.09 -15.09
C GLY A 17 -3.28 4.84 -15.96
N ALA A 18 -3.76 4.80 -17.20
CA ALA A 18 -3.67 3.64 -18.10
C ALA A 18 -2.30 3.39 -18.74
N SER A 19 -1.27 4.19 -18.44
CA SER A 19 0.09 3.99 -18.99
C SER A 19 0.77 2.67 -18.56
N ARG A 20 0.31 2.03 -17.47
CA ARG A 20 0.89 0.79 -16.90
C ARG A 20 -0.06 0.12 -15.90
N GLY A 21 0.33 -1.06 -15.42
CA GLY A 21 -0.34 -1.76 -14.32
C GLY A 21 -1.81 -2.09 -14.60
N ILE A 22 -2.66 -2.00 -13.58
CA ILE A 22 -4.09 -2.33 -13.62
C ILE A 22 -4.82 -1.55 -14.72
N GLY A 23 -4.65 -0.22 -14.77
CA GLY A 23 -5.29 0.61 -15.80
C GLY A 23 -4.94 0.17 -17.22
N LYS A 24 -3.68 -0.18 -17.49
CA LYS A 24 -3.27 -0.74 -18.79
C LYS A 24 -3.90 -2.11 -19.05
N ALA A 25 -3.95 -2.99 -18.07
CA ALA A 25 -4.57 -4.30 -18.22
C ALA A 25 -6.07 -4.19 -18.58
N ILE A 26 -6.81 -3.29 -17.92
CA ILE A 26 -8.21 -2.98 -18.26
C ILE A 26 -8.32 -2.44 -19.69
N ALA A 27 -7.44 -1.50 -20.07
CA ALA A 27 -7.38 -0.97 -21.43
C ALA A 27 -7.20 -2.08 -22.48
N LEU A 28 -6.22 -2.96 -22.28
CA LEU A 28 -5.94 -4.08 -23.20
C LEU A 28 -7.09 -5.08 -23.27
N LYS A 29 -7.76 -5.33 -22.13
CA LYS A 29 -8.91 -6.22 -22.10
C LYS A 29 -10.08 -5.69 -22.94
N ALA A 30 -10.37 -4.39 -22.85
CA ALA A 30 -11.39 -3.74 -23.66
C ALA A 30 -10.96 -3.60 -25.13
N ALA A 31 -9.68 -3.31 -25.39
CA ALA A 31 -9.13 -3.20 -26.74
C ALA A 31 -9.32 -4.48 -27.57
N ARG A 32 -9.25 -5.66 -26.94
CA ARG A 32 -9.52 -6.96 -27.59
C ARG A 32 -10.95 -7.11 -28.13
N ASP A 33 -11.90 -6.29 -27.69
CA ASP A 33 -13.24 -6.21 -28.27
C ASP A 33 -13.32 -5.20 -29.44
N GLY A 34 -12.25 -4.45 -29.72
CA GLY A 34 -12.27 -3.33 -30.68
C GLY A 34 -12.77 -2.02 -30.07
N ALA A 35 -12.55 -1.81 -28.77
CA ALA A 35 -12.90 -0.57 -28.08
C ALA A 35 -11.93 0.59 -28.41
N ASN A 36 -12.39 1.83 -28.23
CA ASN A 36 -11.55 3.03 -28.26
C ASN A 36 -11.09 3.35 -26.84
N ILE A 37 -9.78 3.57 -26.63
CA ILE A 37 -9.18 3.78 -25.32
C ILE A 37 -8.51 5.14 -25.27
N VAL A 38 -8.98 6.00 -24.36
CA VAL A 38 -8.30 7.24 -23.98
C VAL A 38 -7.38 6.94 -22.80
N ILE A 39 -6.07 7.07 -23.04
CA ILE A 39 -5.03 6.77 -22.06
C ILE A 39 -4.64 8.09 -21.37
N ALA A 40 -5.31 8.43 -20.28
CA ALA A 40 -5.09 9.68 -19.54
C ALA A 40 -4.07 9.47 -18.41
N ALA A 41 -2.79 9.78 -18.66
CA ALA A 41 -1.73 9.66 -17.64
C ALA A 41 -0.57 10.64 -17.90
N LYS A 42 0.28 10.83 -16.88
CA LYS A 42 1.35 11.85 -16.90
C LYS A 42 2.60 11.47 -17.69
N THR A 43 2.89 10.17 -17.82
CA THR A 43 4.19 9.71 -18.33
C THR A 43 4.23 9.74 -19.86
N ALA A 44 4.69 10.85 -20.43
CA ALA A 44 4.99 10.97 -21.87
C ALA A 44 6.39 10.44 -22.20
N GLU A 45 7.39 10.83 -21.40
CA GLU A 45 8.78 10.41 -21.54
C GLU A 45 9.12 9.20 -20.65
N PRO A 46 10.06 8.33 -21.06
CA PRO A 46 10.53 7.21 -20.24
C PRO A 46 10.99 7.67 -18.84
N HIS A 47 10.53 6.98 -17.81
CA HIS A 47 10.88 7.28 -16.42
C HIS A 47 11.91 6.26 -15.90
N PRO A 48 12.99 6.67 -15.20
CA PRO A 48 14.08 5.77 -14.80
C PRO A 48 13.67 4.64 -13.86
N LYS A 49 12.53 4.78 -13.16
CA LYS A 49 12.03 3.79 -12.19
C LYS A 49 10.69 3.15 -12.56
N LEU A 50 9.98 3.69 -13.56
CA LEU A 50 8.62 3.24 -13.87
C LEU A 50 8.55 2.84 -15.34
N PRO A 51 8.16 1.60 -15.66
CA PRO A 51 8.12 1.12 -17.03
C PRO A 51 6.96 1.76 -17.81
N GLY A 52 7.13 1.90 -19.12
CA GLY A 52 6.08 2.33 -20.05
C GLY A 52 5.74 3.82 -20.00
N THR A 53 5.12 4.29 -21.08
CA THR A 53 4.58 5.64 -21.27
C THR A 53 3.15 5.54 -21.78
N ILE A 54 2.46 6.68 -21.92
CA ILE A 54 1.16 6.70 -22.61
C ILE A 54 1.28 6.21 -24.07
N TYR A 55 2.42 6.42 -24.71
CA TYR A 55 2.65 6.04 -26.11
C TYR A 55 2.93 4.55 -26.27
N THR A 56 3.72 3.94 -25.38
CA THR A 56 3.91 2.48 -25.41
C THR A 56 2.61 1.75 -25.08
N ALA A 57 1.82 2.28 -24.13
CA ALA A 57 0.50 1.74 -23.84
C ALA A 57 -0.47 1.87 -25.03
N ALA A 58 -0.40 2.97 -25.79
CA ALA A 58 -1.18 3.15 -27.01
C ALA A 58 -0.85 2.09 -28.07
N GLN A 59 0.45 1.84 -28.30
CA GLN A 59 0.89 0.79 -29.22
C GLN A 59 0.39 -0.59 -28.81
N GLU A 60 0.44 -0.92 -27.51
CA GLU A 60 -0.09 -2.20 -27.01
C GLU A 60 -1.62 -2.31 -27.18
N VAL A 61 -2.36 -1.21 -27.00
CA VAL A 61 -3.80 -1.14 -27.23
C VAL A 61 -4.14 -1.37 -28.70
N GLU A 62 -3.43 -0.71 -29.61
CA GLU A 62 -3.62 -0.88 -31.06
C GLU A 62 -3.28 -2.30 -31.50
N ALA A 63 -2.18 -2.86 -31.00
CA ALA A 63 -1.80 -4.24 -31.27
C ALA A 63 -2.82 -5.27 -30.73
N ALA A 64 -3.56 -4.93 -29.67
CA ALA A 64 -4.63 -5.75 -29.13
C ALA A 64 -5.95 -5.66 -29.94
N GLY A 65 -6.04 -4.78 -30.94
CA GLY A 65 -7.21 -4.61 -31.82
C GLY A 65 -8.08 -3.39 -31.50
N GLY A 66 -7.71 -2.58 -30.51
CA GLY A 66 -8.43 -1.35 -30.17
C GLY A 66 -7.91 -0.12 -30.92
N LYS A 67 -8.49 1.05 -30.61
CA LYS A 67 -7.94 2.35 -31.01
C LYS A 67 -7.44 3.09 -29.80
N ALA A 68 -6.30 3.75 -29.87
CA ALA A 68 -5.71 4.46 -28.74
C ALA A 68 -5.68 5.98 -28.95
N LEU A 69 -5.97 6.72 -27.88
CA LEU A 69 -5.75 8.17 -27.80
C LEU A 69 -4.90 8.48 -26.55
N PRO A 70 -3.56 8.57 -26.69
CA PRO A 70 -2.69 8.92 -25.58
C PRO A 70 -2.80 10.40 -25.23
N CYS A 71 -3.20 10.69 -23.99
CA CYS A 71 -3.34 12.06 -23.46
C CYS A 71 -2.41 12.27 -22.26
N VAL A 72 -1.54 13.28 -22.34
CA VAL A 72 -0.75 13.73 -21.18
C VAL A 72 -1.69 14.43 -20.21
N VAL A 73 -1.96 13.78 -19.08
CA VAL A 73 -2.93 14.27 -18.09
C VAL A 73 -2.40 14.07 -16.67
N ASP A 74 -2.27 15.17 -15.93
CA ASP A 74 -2.31 15.17 -14.48
C ASP A 74 -3.74 15.43 -14.00
N ILE A 75 -4.39 14.43 -13.42
CA ILE A 75 -5.80 14.53 -12.97
C ILE A 75 -6.03 15.52 -11.82
N ARG A 76 -4.97 16.15 -11.31
CA ARG A 76 -5.07 17.27 -10.37
C ARG A 76 -5.36 18.60 -11.08
N ASP A 77 -5.08 18.69 -12.39
CA ASP A 77 -5.31 19.89 -13.21
C ASP A 77 -6.63 19.76 -14.00
N GLU A 78 -7.61 20.59 -13.66
CA GLU A 78 -8.94 20.60 -14.30
C GLU A 78 -8.86 20.90 -15.80
N ARG A 79 -7.93 21.74 -16.25
CA ARG A 79 -7.78 22.06 -17.67
C ARG A 79 -7.28 20.85 -18.45
N GLN A 80 -6.26 20.17 -17.93
CA GLN A 80 -5.72 18.97 -18.60
C GLN A 80 -6.74 17.85 -18.71
N VAL A 81 -7.58 17.67 -17.68
CA VAL A 81 -8.68 16.70 -17.74
C VAL A 81 -9.72 17.14 -18.79
N GLY A 82 -10.14 18.41 -18.77
CA GLY A 82 -11.08 18.96 -19.75
C GLY A 82 -10.59 18.83 -21.20
N ASP A 83 -9.33 19.19 -21.46
CA ASP A 83 -8.72 19.08 -22.80
C ASP A 83 -8.69 17.62 -23.28
N ALA A 84 -8.39 16.67 -22.40
CA ALA A 84 -8.38 15.25 -22.74
C ALA A 84 -9.79 14.70 -23.01
N VAL A 85 -10.79 15.15 -22.25
CA VAL A 85 -12.20 14.83 -22.49
C VAL A 85 -12.65 15.37 -23.84
N GLN A 86 -12.32 16.63 -24.16
CA GLN A 86 -12.67 17.21 -25.45
C GLN A 86 -12.00 16.47 -26.61
N LYS A 87 -10.70 16.15 -26.50
CA LYS A 87 -9.98 15.35 -27.50
C LYS A 87 -10.62 13.97 -27.72
N ALA A 88 -11.09 13.33 -26.65
CA ALA A 88 -11.79 12.04 -26.75
C ALA A 88 -13.10 12.16 -27.54
N VAL A 89 -13.87 13.20 -27.27
CA VAL A 89 -15.14 13.49 -27.96
C VAL A 89 -14.88 13.83 -29.43
N ASP A 90 -13.87 14.64 -29.73
CA ASP A 90 -13.51 15.00 -31.10
C ASP A 90 -13.04 13.77 -31.90
N ALA A 91 -12.28 12.87 -31.26
CA ALA A 91 -11.72 11.69 -31.92
C ALA A 91 -12.72 10.53 -32.09
N PHE A 92 -13.58 10.30 -31.09
CA PHE A 92 -14.42 9.10 -31.02
C PHE A 92 -15.93 9.39 -30.95
N GLY A 93 -16.33 10.66 -30.94
CA GLY A 93 -17.73 11.10 -30.95
C GLY A 93 -18.43 11.07 -29.58
N GLY A 94 -17.80 10.52 -28.54
CA GLY A 94 -18.37 10.43 -27.20
C GLY A 94 -17.51 9.64 -26.23
N ILE A 95 -18.02 9.44 -25.02
CA ILE A 95 -17.42 8.61 -23.97
C ILE A 95 -18.53 7.74 -23.40
N ASP A 96 -18.29 6.43 -23.33
CA ASP A 96 -19.25 5.44 -22.82
C ASP A 96 -18.88 4.97 -21.42
N ILE A 97 -17.59 4.97 -21.09
CA ILE A 97 -17.10 4.40 -19.84
C ILE A 97 -15.99 5.29 -19.28
N LEU A 98 -16.07 5.60 -17.99
CA LEU A 98 -14.97 6.16 -17.21
C LEU A 98 -14.42 5.09 -16.26
N VAL A 99 -13.10 4.93 -16.24
CA VAL A 99 -12.40 4.12 -15.24
C VAL A 99 -11.46 5.02 -14.44
N ASN A 100 -11.83 5.29 -13.18
CA ASN A 100 -11.01 6.04 -12.24
C ASN A 100 -10.00 5.09 -11.55
N ASN A 101 -8.86 4.88 -12.21
CA ASN A 101 -7.79 3.98 -11.75
C ASN A 101 -6.57 4.71 -11.18
N ALA A 102 -6.30 5.95 -11.61
CA ALA A 102 -5.13 6.70 -11.12
C ALA A 102 -5.18 6.85 -9.60
N SER A 103 -4.06 6.57 -8.93
CA SER A 103 -3.95 6.65 -7.47
C SER A 103 -2.52 6.96 -7.04
N ALA A 104 -2.40 7.48 -5.82
CA ALA A 104 -1.16 7.63 -5.07
C ALA A 104 -1.32 6.99 -3.69
N ILE A 105 -0.20 6.52 -3.14
CA ILE A 105 -0.15 5.77 -1.89
C ILE A 105 1.03 6.23 -1.03
N SER A 106 0.79 6.28 0.28
CA SER A 106 1.78 6.50 1.34
C SER A 106 1.25 5.80 2.59
N LEU A 107 1.93 4.74 3.04
CA LEU A 107 1.52 3.95 4.19
C LEU A 107 2.25 4.43 5.45
N THR A 108 1.92 5.63 5.89
CA THR A 108 2.55 6.32 7.02
C THR A 108 1.50 6.79 8.02
N GLY A 109 1.85 6.81 9.30
CA GLY A 109 1.02 7.36 10.37
C GLY A 109 0.89 8.89 10.29
N THR A 110 0.05 9.47 11.14
CA THR A 110 -0.31 10.90 11.09
C THR A 110 0.89 11.83 11.31
N LEU A 111 1.78 11.49 12.24
CA LEU A 111 2.96 12.33 12.53
C LEU A 111 4.04 12.19 11.46
N GLU A 112 4.08 11.05 10.78
CA GLU A 112 5.10 10.68 9.79
C GLU A 112 4.73 11.16 8.39
N THR A 113 3.43 11.35 8.09
CA THR A 113 2.96 11.70 6.75
C THR A 113 3.19 13.20 6.48
N PRO A 114 4.10 13.57 5.57
CA PRO A 114 4.27 14.98 5.23
C PRO A 114 3.02 15.51 4.52
N MET A 115 2.62 16.77 4.77
CA MET A 115 1.39 17.32 4.17
C MET A 115 1.39 17.27 2.63
N LYS A 116 2.54 17.44 1.97
CA LYS A 116 2.65 17.25 0.51
C LYS A 116 2.21 15.85 0.03
N LYS A 117 2.33 14.82 0.88
CA LYS A 117 1.88 13.44 0.58
C LYS A 117 0.38 13.30 0.86
N VAL A 118 -0.14 13.95 1.90
CA VAL A 118 -1.59 14.04 2.15
C VAL A 118 -2.28 14.70 0.94
N ASP A 119 -1.80 15.87 0.52
CA ASP A 119 -2.33 16.61 -0.63
C ASP A 119 -2.20 15.83 -1.93
N LEU A 120 -1.10 15.07 -2.09
CA LEU A 120 -0.92 14.20 -3.25
C LEU A 120 -1.98 13.08 -3.29
N MET A 121 -2.19 12.39 -2.16
CA MET A 121 -3.16 11.28 -2.08
C MET A 121 -4.59 11.79 -2.23
N LEU A 122 -4.99 12.83 -1.51
CA LEU A 122 -6.33 13.42 -1.63
C LEU A 122 -6.55 14.05 -3.01
N GLY A 123 -5.51 14.71 -3.55
CA GLY A 123 -5.56 15.38 -4.85
C GLY A 123 -5.71 14.41 -6.02
N ILE A 124 -5.03 13.27 -6.00
CA ILE A 124 -5.11 12.25 -7.06
C ILE A 124 -6.31 11.33 -6.84
N ASN A 125 -6.44 10.75 -5.65
CA ASN A 125 -7.42 9.69 -5.40
C ASN A 125 -8.83 10.30 -5.32
N LEU A 126 -9.11 11.14 -4.33
CA LEU A 126 -10.44 11.70 -4.11
C LEU A 126 -10.77 12.81 -5.11
N ARG A 127 -10.03 13.92 -5.10
CA ARG A 127 -10.33 15.09 -5.93
C ARG A 127 -10.25 14.74 -7.42
N GLY A 128 -9.22 14.01 -7.84
CA GLY A 128 -9.04 13.60 -9.22
C GLY A 128 -10.17 12.70 -9.73
N THR A 129 -10.63 11.75 -8.92
CA THR A 129 -11.83 10.93 -9.23
C THR A 129 -13.06 11.81 -9.39
N TYR A 130 -13.35 12.68 -8.42
CA TYR A 130 -14.52 13.56 -8.48
C TYR A 130 -14.49 14.46 -9.72
N LEU A 131 -13.36 15.12 -9.97
CA LEU A 131 -13.15 16.03 -11.10
C LEU A 131 -13.31 15.32 -12.44
N THR A 132 -12.68 14.15 -12.60
CA THR A 132 -12.77 13.39 -13.86
C THR A 132 -14.20 12.92 -14.10
N SER A 133 -14.87 12.40 -13.07
CA SER A 133 -16.30 12.06 -13.17
C SER A 133 -17.15 13.26 -13.59
N LYS A 134 -17.01 14.41 -12.91
CA LYS A 134 -17.73 15.65 -13.21
C LYS A 134 -17.62 16.04 -14.70
N LEU A 135 -16.42 15.98 -15.26
CA LEU A 135 -16.17 16.40 -16.65
C LEU A 135 -16.62 15.35 -17.68
N VAL A 136 -16.63 14.07 -17.33
CA VAL A 136 -17.02 12.98 -18.23
C VAL A 136 -18.53 12.70 -18.22
N ILE A 137 -19.22 12.93 -17.09
CA ILE A 137 -20.67 12.69 -16.93
C ILE A 137 -21.55 13.28 -18.04
N PRO A 138 -21.37 14.55 -18.50
CA PRO A 138 -22.17 15.11 -19.58
C PRO A 138 -22.11 14.32 -20.89
N HIS A 139 -21.04 13.57 -21.11
CA HIS A 139 -20.85 12.69 -22.27
C HIS A 139 -21.43 11.29 -22.01
N LEU A 140 -21.28 10.76 -20.79
CA LEU A 140 -21.88 9.48 -20.39
C LEU A 140 -23.41 9.51 -20.48
N LEU A 141 -24.06 10.63 -20.15
CA LEU A 141 -25.51 10.78 -20.26
C LEU A 141 -26.05 10.60 -21.69
N LYS A 142 -25.18 10.65 -22.70
CA LYS A 142 -25.52 10.42 -24.11
C LYS A 142 -25.22 8.99 -24.58
N SER A 143 -24.51 8.20 -23.78
CA SER A 143 -24.17 6.81 -24.08
C SER A 143 -25.36 5.88 -23.89
N ARG A 144 -25.36 4.75 -24.60
CA ARG A 144 -26.40 3.73 -24.51
C ARG A 144 -26.32 2.90 -23.23
N ASN A 145 -25.11 2.62 -22.75
CA ASN A 145 -24.88 1.83 -21.54
C ASN A 145 -23.69 2.42 -20.74
N PRO A 146 -23.87 3.61 -20.14
CA PRO A 146 -22.78 4.34 -19.51
C PRO A 146 -22.34 3.73 -18.18
N HIS A 147 -21.02 3.70 -17.97
CA HIS A 147 -20.42 3.24 -16.70
C HIS A 147 -19.37 4.21 -16.14
N ILE A 148 -19.32 4.31 -14.82
CA ILE A 148 -18.16 4.79 -14.05
C ILE A 148 -17.70 3.66 -13.14
N LEU A 149 -16.44 3.26 -13.28
CA LEU A 149 -15.81 2.26 -12.43
C LEU A 149 -14.67 2.89 -11.64
N ASN A 150 -14.83 2.98 -10.32
CA ASN A 150 -13.79 3.45 -9.43
C ASN A 150 -12.98 2.25 -8.91
N LEU A 151 -11.65 2.28 -9.06
CA LEU A 151 -10.79 1.24 -8.50
C LEU A 151 -10.55 1.57 -7.03
N SER A 152 -11.54 1.30 -6.18
CA SER A 152 -11.55 1.67 -4.76
C SER A 152 -12.26 0.60 -3.90
N PRO A 153 -11.93 0.51 -2.60
CA PRO A 153 -12.39 -0.59 -1.75
C PRO A 153 -13.84 -0.41 -1.28
N PRO A 154 -14.48 -1.47 -0.78
CA PRO A 154 -15.66 -1.33 0.08
C PRO A 154 -15.40 -0.40 1.28
N LEU A 155 -16.43 0.30 1.75
CA LEU A 155 -16.33 1.21 2.89
C LEU A 155 -16.39 0.44 4.21
N ASN A 156 -15.25 -0.16 4.59
CA ASN A 156 -15.11 -0.88 5.84
C ASN A 156 -14.73 0.06 6.99
N LEU A 157 -15.64 0.28 7.94
CA LEU A 157 -15.43 1.20 9.07
C LEU A 157 -14.69 0.58 10.27
N ASN A 158 -14.13 -0.62 10.11
CA ASN A 158 -13.29 -1.24 11.14
C ASN A 158 -12.05 -0.36 11.43
N PRO A 159 -11.84 0.09 12.68
CA PRO A 159 -10.73 0.97 13.05
C PRO A 159 -9.33 0.44 12.70
N VAL A 160 -9.16 -0.88 12.53
CA VAL A 160 -7.88 -1.49 12.13
C VAL A 160 -7.35 -0.88 10.83
N TRP A 161 -8.24 -0.55 9.89
CA TRP A 161 -7.90 0.01 8.59
C TRP A 161 -7.59 1.51 8.62
N PHE A 162 -7.84 2.18 9.74
CA PHE A 162 -7.54 3.60 9.92
C PHE A 162 -6.28 3.81 10.75
N LYS A 163 -5.96 2.86 11.63
CA LYS A 163 -4.90 2.95 12.66
C LYS A 163 -3.52 3.33 12.11
N ASN A 164 -3.11 2.73 10.98
CA ASN A 164 -1.70 2.79 10.54
C ASN A 164 -1.45 3.75 9.36
N HIS A 165 -2.48 4.15 8.62
CA HIS A 165 -2.34 4.93 7.38
C HIS A 165 -3.59 5.76 7.08
N THR A 166 -4.05 6.52 8.09
CA THR A 166 -5.32 7.26 8.05
C THR A 166 -5.49 8.12 6.80
N ALA A 167 -4.45 8.86 6.38
CA ALA A 167 -4.51 9.71 5.20
C ALA A 167 -4.75 8.92 3.89
N TYR A 168 -4.14 7.73 3.75
CA TYR A 168 -4.37 6.87 2.60
C TYR A 168 -5.77 6.25 2.62
N THR A 169 -6.23 5.80 3.79
CA THR A 169 -7.59 5.27 3.97
C THR A 169 -8.63 6.31 3.59
N MET A 170 -8.50 7.54 4.10
CA MET A 170 -9.38 8.67 3.72
C MET A 170 -9.36 8.92 2.20
N ALA A 171 -8.19 8.89 1.58
CA ALA A 171 -8.06 9.14 0.15
C ALA A 171 -8.74 8.06 -0.71
N LYS A 172 -8.59 6.78 -0.37
CA LYS A 172 -9.25 5.67 -1.08
C LYS A 172 -10.75 5.59 -0.78
N TYR A 173 -11.15 5.81 0.47
CA TYR A 173 -12.57 5.81 0.86
C TYR A 173 -13.30 7.00 0.26
N GLY A 174 -12.62 8.13 0.05
CA GLY A 174 -13.18 9.25 -0.70
C GLY A 174 -13.64 8.85 -2.12
N MET A 175 -12.86 8.02 -2.83
CA MET A 175 -13.27 7.49 -4.15
C MET A 175 -14.54 6.63 -4.05
N SER A 176 -14.62 5.82 -3.00
CA SER A 176 -15.77 4.95 -2.72
C SER A 176 -17.00 5.73 -2.27
N MET A 177 -16.81 6.84 -1.54
CA MET A 177 -17.89 7.77 -1.21
C MET A 177 -18.42 8.50 -2.45
N CYS A 178 -17.57 8.76 -3.47
CA CYS A 178 -18.07 9.22 -4.77
C CYS A 178 -18.99 8.17 -5.42
N VAL A 179 -18.70 6.87 -5.29
CA VAL A 179 -19.61 5.80 -5.78
C VAL A 179 -20.95 5.87 -5.05
N LEU A 180 -20.94 5.90 -3.70
CA LEU A 180 -22.18 6.01 -2.92
C LEU A 180 -23.04 7.20 -3.35
N GLY A 181 -22.46 8.39 -3.44
CA GLY A 181 -23.22 9.60 -3.78
C GLY A 181 -23.69 9.62 -5.23
N MET A 182 -22.77 9.42 -6.17
CA MET A 182 -23.06 9.58 -7.59
C MET A 182 -23.98 8.46 -8.12
N ALA A 183 -23.88 7.23 -7.60
CA ALA A 183 -24.77 6.15 -8.03
C ALA A 183 -26.25 6.47 -7.77
N GLU A 184 -26.56 7.14 -6.66
CA GLU A 184 -27.92 7.62 -6.38
C GLU A 184 -28.28 8.85 -7.22
N GLU A 185 -27.35 9.81 -7.34
CA GLU A 185 -27.54 11.04 -8.12
C GLU A 185 -27.90 10.74 -9.59
N PHE A 186 -27.29 9.70 -10.17
CA PHE A 186 -27.47 9.30 -11.57
C PHE A 186 -28.18 7.96 -11.75
N ARG A 187 -28.97 7.53 -10.75
CA ARG A 187 -29.70 6.26 -10.80
C ARG A 187 -30.58 6.16 -12.06
N GLY A 188 -30.48 5.02 -12.76
CA GLY A 188 -31.18 4.78 -14.04
C GLY A 188 -30.57 5.49 -15.25
N GLN A 189 -29.60 6.38 -15.04
CA GLN A 189 -28.89 7.11 -16.09
C GLN A 189 -27.49 6.57 -16.32
N ILE A 190 -26.72 6.33 -15.24
CA ILE A 190 -25.33 5.86 -15.29
C ILE A 190 -25.10 4.77 -14.23
N ALA A 191 -24.46 3.66 -14.61
CA ALA A 191 -23.97 2.67 -13.65
C ALA A 191 -22.67 3.16 -13.02
N ILE A 192 -22.63 3.28 -11.70
CA ILE A 192 -21.47 3.77 -10.96
C ILE A 192 -21.16 2.78 -9.87
N ASN A 193 -20.00 2.13 -9.96
CA ASN A 193 -19.59 1.04 -9.07
C ASN A 193 -18.12 1.18 -8.67
N ALA A 194 -17.75 0.48 -7.60
CA ALA A 194 -16.36 0.29 -7.20
C ALA A 194 -15.91 -1.15 -7.47
N LEU A 195 -14.63 -1.33 -7.82
CA LEU A 195 -13.97 -2.64 -7.92
C LEU A 195 -12.66 -2.63 -7.13
N TRP A 196 -12.44 -3.70 -6.36
CA TRP A 196 -11.26 -3.89 -5.54
C TRP A 196 -10.67 -5.30 -5.69
N PRO A 197 -9.34 -5.47 -5.64
CA PRO A 197 -8.72 -6.79 -5.59
C PRO A 197 -8.98 -7.50 -4.27
N LYS A 198 -9.16 -8.82 -4.31
CA LYS A 198 -9.10 -9.66 -3.10
C LYS A 198 -7.68 -9.78 -2.55
N THR A 199 -6.69 -9.78 -3.44
CA THR A 199 -5.28 -10.01 -3.12
C THR A 199 -4.41 -8.95 -3.79
N ALA A 200 -3.20 -8.74 -3.27
CA ALA A 200 -2.23 -7.85 -3.89
C ALA A 200 -2.01 -8.16 -5.38
N ILE A 201 -1.89 -7.11 -6.19
CA ILE A 201 -1.70 -7.19 -7.64
C ILE A 201 -0.28 -6.78 -8.01
N GLN A 202 0.38 -7.61 -8.80
CA GLN A 202 1.75 -7.39 -9.22
C GLN A 202 1.83 -6.19 -10.16
N THR A 203 2.41 -5.10 -9.66
CA THR A 203 2.61 -3.86 -10.38
C THR A 203 3.91 -3.21 -9.92
N ALA A 204 4.45 -2.27 -10.70
CA ALA A 204 5.63 -1.50 -10.28
C ALA A 204 5.42 -0.77 -8.94
N ALA A 205 4.20 -0.34 -8.62
CA ALA A 205 3.89 0.24 -7.32
C ALA A 205 4.00 -0.79 -6.19
N MET A 206 3.56 -2.03 -6.45
CA MET A 206 3.67 -3.14 -5.51
C MET A 206 5.12 -3.54 -5.27
N ASP A 207 5.94 -3.61 -6.32
CA ASP A 207 7.39 -3.88 -6.21
C ASP A 207 8.08 -2.83 -5.33
N MET A 208 7.71 -1.55 -5.48
CA MET A 208 8.26 -0.47 -4.67
C MET A 208 7.82 -0.51 -3.20
N LEU A 209 6.64 -1.07 -2.90
CA LEU A 209 6.11 -1.15 -1.54
C LEU A 209 6.54 -2.41 -0.80
N GLY A 210 6.50 -3.57 -1.47
CA GLY A 210 6.74 -4.87 -0.88
C GLY A 210 8.16 -5.41 -1.04
N GLY A 211 8.99 -4.77 -1.86
CA GLY A 211 10.38 -5.16 -2.09
C GLY A 211 10.53 -6.42 -2.95
N GLU A 212 11.75 -6.94 -3.00
CA GLU A 212 12.08 -8.10 -3.82
C GLU A 212 11.34 -9.37 -3.33
N GLY A 213 10.72 -10.10 -4.25
CA GLY A 213 10.01 -11.34 -3.95
C GLY A 213 8.51 -11.20 -3.64
N VAL A 214 8.00 -9.99 -3.39
CA VAL A 214 6.56 -9.78 -3.13
C VAL A 214 5.67 -10.26 -4.27
N GLY A 215 6.18 -10.22 -5.51
CA GLY A 215 5.41 -10.64 -6.66
C GLY A 215 4.95 -12.09 -6.63
N LYS A 216 5.66 -12.99 -5.95
CA LYS A 216 5.24 -14.40 -5.78
C LYS A 216 3.94 -14.51 -4.98
N GLN A 217 3.66 -13.53 -4.12
CA GLN A 217 2.46 -13.43 -3.29
C GLN A 217 1.33 -12.64 -3.98
N CYS A 218 1.52 -12.23 -5.24
CA CYS A 218 0.58 -11.39 -5.96
C CYS A 218 -0.15 -12.16 -7.06
N ARG A 219 -1.32 -11.62 -7.46
CA ARG A 219 -1.97 -11.96 -8.72
C ARG A 219 -1.57 -10.99 -9.84
N LYS A 220 -1.75 -11.42 -11.08
CA LYS A 220 -1.58 -10.64 -12.31
C LYS A 220 -2.70 -9.61 -12.40
N ALA A 221 -2.41 -8.47 -13.02
CA ALA A 221 -3.41 -7.42 -13.28
C ALA A 221 -4.59 -7.89 -14.15
N ASP A 222 -4.42 -8.98 -14.90
CA ASP A 222 -5.47 -9.64 -15.70
C ASP A 222 -6.72 -10.01 -14.89
N ILE A 223 -6.61 -10.31 -13.59
CA ILE A 223 -7.79 -10.62 -12.77
C ILE A 223 -8.72 -9.41 -12.60
N ILE A 224 -8.12 -8.24 -12.37
CA ILE A 224 -8.87 -6.97 -12.28
C ILE A 224 -9.39 -6.57 -13.64
N ALA A 225 -8.61 -6.79 -14.71
CA ALA A 225 -9.06 -6.51 -16.07
C ALA A 225 -10.29 -7.35 -16.45
N ASP A 226 -10.28 -8.65 -16.15
CA ASP A 226 -11.40 -9.54 -16.41
C ASP A 226 -12.62 -9.20 -15.54
N ALA A 227 -12.43 -8.86 -14.25
CA ALA A 227 -13.52 -8.43 -13.37
C ALA A 227 -14.13 -7.09 -13.84
N ALA A 228 -13.29 -6.11 -14.20
CA ALA A 228 -13.75 -4.85 -14.78
C ALA A 228 -14.54 -5.08 -16.06
N TYR A 229 -14.06 -5.94 -16.96
CA TYR A 229 -14.78 -6.30 -18.18
C TYR A 229 -16.16 -6.89 -17.91
N ALA A 230 -16.28 -7.77 -16.91
CA ALA A 230 -17.56 -8.34 -16.50
C ALA A 230 -18.53 -7.25 -16.00
N ILE A 231 -18.05 -6.30 -15.20
CA ILE A 231 -18.87 -5.19 -14.66
C ILE A 231 -19.31 -4.24 -15.76
N LEU A 232 -18.38 -3.80 -16.61
CA LEU A 232 -18.64 -2.87 -17.71
C LEU A 232 -19.58 -3.45 -18.79
N SER A 233 -19.74 -4.78 -18.79
CA SER A 233 -20.67 -5.51 -19.65
C SER A 233 -22.07 -5.69 -19.04
N ARG A 234 -22.31 -5.18 -17.82
CA ARG A 234 -23.63 -5.18 -17.16
C ARG A 234 -24.50 -4.01 -17.67
N PRO A 235 -25.84 -4.11 -17.54
CA PRO A 235 -26.73 -2.99 -17.80
C PRO A 235 -26.54 -1.84 -16.79
N LYS A 236 -26.91 -0.62 -17.19
CA LYS A 236 -26.74 0.62 -16.40
C LYS A 236 -27.52 0.70 -15.08
N ASP A 237 -28.47 -0.20 -14.85
CA ASP A 237 -29.20 -0.34 -13.58
C ASP A 237 -28.41 -1.09 -12.51
N TYR A 238 -27.34 -1.82 -12.90
CA TYR A 238 -26.37 -2.40 -11.99
C TYR A 238 -25.43 -1.30 -11.46
N THR A 239 -25.84 -0.63 -10.37
CA THR A 239 -25.20 0.58 -9.85
C THR A 239 -25.17 0.61 -8.32
N GLY A 240 -24.18 1.29 -7.74
CA GLY A 240 -24.02 1.45 -6.29
C GLY A 240 -23.32 0.29 -5.60
N HIS A 241 -22.64 -0.59 -6.34
CA HIS A 241 -21.99 -1.77 -5.78
C HIS A 241 -20.50 -1.54 -5.45
N PHE A 242 -20.03 -2.21 -4.39
CA PHE A 242 -18.62 -2.32 -4.03
C PHE A 242 -18.16 -3.75 -4.23
N LEU A 243 -17.45 -3.99 -5.32
CA LEU A 243 -17.24 -5.32 -5.87
C LEU A 243 -15.82 -5.80 -5.63
N VAL A 244 -15.68 -7.11 -5.45
CA VAL A 244 -14.38 -7.79 -5.33
C VAL A 244 -14.17 -8.66 -6.57
N ASP A 245 -12.95 -8.63 -7.10
CA ASP A 245 -12.58 -9.26 -8.37
C ASP A 245 -12.93 -10.76 -8.45
N GLU A 246 -12.55 -11.53 -7.44
CA GLU A 246 -12.80 -12.97 -7.39
C GLU A 246 -14.30 -13.29 -7.35
N ASP A 247 -15.08 -12.52 -6.56
CA ASP A 247 -16.51 -12.75 -6.39
C ASP A 247 -17.25 -12.52 -7.71
N ILE A 248 -16.94 -11.41 -8.40
CA ILE A 248 -17.50 -11.11 -9.72
C ILE A 248 -17.12 -12.19 -10.75
N LEU A 249 -15.88 -12.67 -10.74
CA LEU A 249 -15.46 -13.72 -11.67
C LEU A 249 -16.14 -15.06 -11.35
N ARG A 250 -16.38 -15.38 -10.08
CA ARG A 250 -17.19 -16.56 -9.69
C ARG A 250 -18.61 -16.45 -10.21
N GLU A 251 -19.24 -15.28 -10.18
CA GLU A 251 -20.55 -15.07 -10.81
C GLU A 251 -20.53 -15.33 -12.32
N GLN A 252 -19.42 -15.02 -13.00
CA GLN A 252 -19.24 -15.31 -14.44
C GLN A 252 -18.86 -16.77 -14.74
N GLY A 253 -18.91 -17.66 -13.75
CA GLY A 253 -18.61 -19.08 -13.93
C GLY A 253 -17.13 -19.46 -13.80
N VAL A 254 -16.24 -18.52 -13.47
CA VAL A 254 -14.84 -18.84 -13.16
C VAL A 254 -14.80 -19.61 -11.83
N ARG A 255 -14.03 -20.70 -11.79
CA ARG A 255 -13.89 -21.55 -10.58
C ARG A 255 -12.43 -21.66 -10.15
N GLU A 256 -11.55 -21.82 -11.12
CA GLU A 256 -10.10 -21.85 -10.94
C GLU A 256 -9.51 -20.44 -11.07
N PHE A 257 -8.56 -20.11 -10.19
CA PHE A 257 -7.92 -18.79 -10.13
C PHE A 257 -6.38 -18.84 -10.24
N GLU A 258 -5.78 -20.03 -10.30
CA GLU A 258 -4.32 -20.18 -10.38
C GLU A 258 -3.71 -19.51 -11.61
N GLN A 259 -4.44 -19.43 -12.74
CA GLN A 259 -3.97 -18.74 -13.94
C GLN A 259 -3.69 -17.24 -13.70
N TYR A 260 -4.32 -16.65 -12.68
CA TYR A 260 -4.10 -15.28 -12.27
C TYR A 260 -2.98 -15.13 -11.25
N ALA A 261 -2.49 -16.20 -10.61
CA ALA A 261 -1.34 -16.10 -9.72
C ALA A 261 -0.06 -15.81 -10.52
N ILE A 262 0.84 -14.99 -9.97
CA ILE A 262 2.19 -14.85 -10.52
C ILE A 262 2.98 -16.14 -10.33
N GLN A 263 2.87 -16.75 -9.15
CA GLN A 263 3.41 -18.07 -8.85
C GLN A 263 2.28 -18.99 -8.35
N PRO A 264 1.72 -19.87 -9.20
CA PRO A 264 0.73 -20.87 -8.79
C PRO A 264 1.20 -21.71 -7.59
N GLY A 265 0.26 -22.08 -6.72
CA GLY A 265 0.55 -22.79 -5.47
C GLY A 265 1.21 -21.97 -4.34
N HIS A 266 1.64 -20.72 -4.58
CA HIS A 266 2.21 -19.87 -3.54
C HIS A 266 1.10 -19.13 -2.76
N PRO A 267 1.24 -18.95 -1.42
CA PRO A 267 0.31 -18.13 -0.64
C PRO A 267 0.23 -16.71 -1.20
N LEU A 268 -1.01 -16.20 -1.29
CA LEU A 268 -1.29 -14.85 -1.77
C LEU A 268 -1.42 -13.88 -0.60
N LEU A 269 -0.93 -12.66 -0.79
CA LEU A 269 -1.08 -11.56 0.15
C LEU A 269 -2.49 -10.98 0.00
N PRO A 270 -3.33 -10.95 1.04
CA PRO A 270 -4.62 -10.27 1.02
C PRO A 270 -4.46 -8.77 0.72
N ASP A 271 -5.42 -8.18 0.02
CA ASP A 271 -5.41 -6.74 -0.18
C ASP A 271 -5.96 -6.01 1.05
N PHE A 272 -5.66 -4.71 1.15
CA PHE A 272 -6.14 -3.85 2.22
C PHE A 272 -7.68 -3.74 2.22
N PHE A 273 -8.25 -3.44 3.39
CA PHE A 273 -9.66 -3.07 3.60
C PHE A 273 -10.69 -4.20 3.55
N LEU A 274 -10.25 -5.44 3.30
CA LEU A 274 -11.10 -6.63 3.33
C LEU A 274 -10.89 -7.40 4.64
N ASP A 275 -11.96 -7.60 5.41
CA ASP A 275 -11.89 -8.37 6.65
C ASP A 275 -11.88 -9.87 6.34
N GLU A 276 -10.69 -10.43 6.13
CA GLU A 276 -10.44 -11.85 6.38
C GLU A 276 -9.80 -11.95 7.77
N THR A 277 -10.24 -12.90 8.61
CA THR A 277 -9.81 -12.98 10.03
C THR A 277 -8.28 -13.00 10.12
N PRO A 278 -7.64 -11.99 10.76
CA PRO A 278 -6.18 -11.79 10.70
C PRO A 278 -5.35 -12.98 11.20
N GLU A 279 -5.87 -13.71 12.20
CA GLU A 279 -5.20 -14.87 12.79
C GLU A 279 -5.10 -16.04 11.78
N SER A 280 -6.16 -16.28 11.00
CA SER A 280 -6.18 -17.41 10.05
C SER A 280 -5.29 -17.19 8.83
N LEU A 281 -4.98 -15.94 8.50
CA LEU A 281 -4.18 -15.57 7.33
C LEU A 281 -2.68 -15.70 7.61
N VAL A 282 -2.22 -15.20 8.76
CA VAL A 282 -0.82 -15.34 9.18
C VAL A 282 -0.48 -16.82 9.36
N GLU A 283 -1.35 -17.58 10.04
CA GLU A 283 -1.17 -19.04 10.20
C GLU A 283 -1.10 -19.77 8.86
N LYS A 284 -1.98 -19.46 7.89
CA LYS A 284 -1.96 -20.09 6.56
C LYS A 284 -0.72 -19.73 5.75
N MET A 285 -0.26 -18.48 5.82
CA MET A 285 0.95 -18.03 5.11
C MET A 285 2.20 -18.68 5.71
N GLU A 286 2.30 -18.76 7.04
CA GLU A 286 3.40 -19.40 7.76
C GLU A 286 3.43 -20.93 7.55
N GLN A 287 2.27 -21.59 7.53
CA GLN A 287 2.15 -23.03 7.24
C GLN A 287 2.68 -23.43 5.85
N HIS A 288 2.68 -22.51 4.90
CA HIS A 288 3.20 -22.71 3.54
C HIS A 288 4.59 -22.10 3.33
N GLY A 289 5.29 -21.72 4.42
CA GLY A 289 6.66 -21.21 4.37
C GLY A 289 6.80 -19.79 3.80
N ALA A 290 5.72 -19.02 3.73
CA ALA A 290 5.72 -17.65 3.22
C ALA A 290 5.73 -16.63 4.36
N THR A 291 6.67 -15.69 4.34
CA THR A 291 6.67 -14.52 5.25
C THR A 291 5.91 -13.37 4.57
N PRO A 292 4.88 -12.77 5.19
CA PRO A 292 4.16 -11.64 4.59
C PRO A 292 5.12 -10.46 4.36
N ALA A 293 5.16 -9.93 3.13
CA ALA A 293 5.99 -8.76 2.79
C ALA A 293 5.58 -7.50 3.56
N PHE A 294 4.33 -7.46 4.03
CA PHE A 294 3.82 -6.44 4.94
C PHE A 294 3.49 -7.10 6.27
N LYS A 295 4.36 -6.92 7.26
CA LYS A 295 3.90 -7.00 8.65
C LYS A 295 3.15 -5.70 8.94
N PRO A 296 1.88 -5.74 9.40
CA PRO A 296 1.36 -4.63 10.18
C PRO A 296 2.38 -4.32 11.28
N PRO A 297 2.56 -3.06 11.73
CA PRO A 297 3.32 -2.84 12.95
C PRO A 297 2.70 -3.71 14.03
N SER A 298 3.42 -4.76 14.43
CA SER A 298 2.89 -5.82 15.27
C SER A 298 2.49 -5.21 16.60
N SER A 299 1.19 -5.11 16.86
CA SER A 299 0.64 -5.02 18.20
C SER A 299 0.27 -6.42 18.68
N SER A 300 1.26 -7.31 18.70
CA SER A 300 1.26 -8.60 19.39
C SER A 300 2.54 -9.33 18.99
N ALA A 301 3.63 -9.06 19.70
CA ALA A 301 4.57 -10.15 19.92
C ALA A 301 3.81 -11.13 20.83
N THR A 302 3.48 -12.32 20.33
CA THR A 302 3.14 -13.43 21.21
C THR A 302 4.30 -13.59 22.18
N PRO A 303 4.05 -13.61 23.50
CA PRO A 303 5.13 -13.50 24.48
C PRO A 303 6.03 -14.72 24.37
N THR A 304 7.25 -14.51 23.88
CA THR A 304 8.38 -15.38 24.17
C THR A 304 8.70 -15.25 25.66
N SER A 305 7.87 -15.85 26.52
CA SER A 305 8.08 -16.09 27.96
C SER A 305 8.73 -15.00 28.82
N GLY A 306 8.76 -13.75 28.36
CA GLY A 306 9.70 -12.74 28.82
C GLY A 306 9.13 -11.33 28.70
N GLY A 307 9.31 -10.54 29.75
CA GLY A 307 8.67 -9.22 29.88
C GLY A 307 9.12 -8.18 28.82
N PRO A 308 8.56 -6.95 28.88
CA PRO A 308 8.92 -5.82 28.00
C PRO A 308 10.43 -5.51 27.93
N VAL A 309 11.15 -5.78 29.02
CA VAL A 309 12.60 -5.63 29.10
C VAL A 309 13.32 -6.71 28.28
N GLU A 310 12.94 -7.98 28.45
CA GLU A 310 13.56 -9.12 27.77
C GLU A 310 13.36 -9.03 26.26
N SER A 311 12.14 -8.73 25.82
CA SER A 311 11.85 -8.48 24.39
C SER A 311 12.67 -7.31 23.81
N THR A 312 12.97 -6.29 24.61
CA THR A 312 13.87 -5.20 24.18
C THR A 312 15.30 -5.70 23.98
N PHE A 313 15.79 -6.56 24.88
CA PHE A 313 17.12 -7.17 24.75
C PHE A 313 17.21 -8.20 23.63
N ASP A 314 16.13 -8.91 23.30
CA ASP A 314 16.08 -9.77 22.11
C ASP A 314 16.20 -8.98 20.80
N VAL A 315 15.55 -7.82 20.73
CA VAL A 315 15.71 -6.88 19.60
C VAL A 315 17.16 -6.39 19.52
N ILE A 316 17.76 -6.04 20.66
CA ILE A 316 19.17 -5.61 20.70
C ILE A 316 20.06 -6.76 20.21
N LYS A 317 19.83 -7.99 20.68
CA LYS A 317 20.57 -9.19 20.27
C LYS A 317 20.56 -9.40 18.76
N GLY A 318 19.40 -9.24 18.12
CA GLY A 318 19.26 -9.35 16.67
C GLY A 318 19.92 -8.22 15.86
N ALA A 319 20.22 -7.08 16.50
CA ALA A 319 20.86 -5.93 15.87
C ALA A 319 22.38 -5.86 16.07
N ILE A 320 22.95 -6.70 16.94
CA ILE A 320 24.39 -6.75 17.20
C ILE A 320 25.09 -7.41 16.00
N ASN A 321 26.12 -6.73 15.49
CA ASN A 321 27.05 -7.25 14.50
C ASN A 321 28.43 -6.61 14.70
N GLU A 322 29.43 -7.08 13.96
CA GLU A 322 30.81 -6.59 14.08
C GLU A 322 30.95 -5.08 13.87
N ASP A 323 30.16 -4.46 12.99
CA ASP A 323 30.23 -3.02 12.72
C ASP A 323 29.73 -2.20 13.91
N VAL A 324 28.68 -2.68 14.56
CA VAL A 324 28.14 -2.08 15.79
C VAL A 324 29.15 -2.18 16.94
N VAL A 325 29.80 -3.34 17.08
CA VAL A 325 30.86 -3.56 18.08
C VAL A 325 32.05 -2.64 17.82
N LYS A 326 32.57 -2.61 16.59
CA LYS A 326 33.72 -1.75 16.19
C LYS A 326 33.44 -0.26 16.38
N SER A 327 32.21 0.18 16.16
CA SER A 327 31.86 1.61 16.27
C SER A 327 31.56 2.07 17.71
N THR A 328 31.06 1.16 18.55
CA THR A 328 30.65 1.50 19.93
C THR A 328 31.80 1.31 20.92
N GLN A 329 32.41 0.11 20.96
CA GLN A 329 33.56 -0.24 21.80
C GLN A 329 33.33 -0.01 23.31
N GLY A 330 32.22 -0.49 23.85
CA GLY A 330 31.87 -0.30 25.26
C GLY A 330 30.98 -1.40 25.83
N ILE A 331 31.11 -1.64 27.14
CA ILE A 331 30.26 -2.55 27.91
C ILE A 331 29.30 -1.74 28.77
N TYR A 332 28.01 -1.99 28.59
CA TYR A 332 26.91 -1.29 29.28
C TYR A 332 26.20 -2.24 30.23
N GLN A 333 25.93 -1.78 31.45
CA GLN A 333 25.08 -2.45 32.41
C GLN A 333 23.84 -1.60 32.68
N PHE A 334 22.68 -2.24 32.78
CA PHE A 334 21.40 -1.64 33.09
C PHE A 334 20.89 -2.22 34.41
N ASP A 335 20.84 -1.39 35.45
CA ASP A 335 20.20 -1.73 36.73
C ASP A 335 18.75 -1.24 36.67
N LEU A 336 17.81 -2.16 36.46
CA LEU A 336 16.39 -1.84 36.31
C LEU A 336 15.61 -2.03 37.61
N SER A 337 14.80 -1.03 37.95
CA SER A 337 13.83 -1.05 39.05
C SER A 337 12.39 -1.02 38.53
N GLY A 338 11.40 -1.15 39.42
CA GLY A 338 9.98 -1.07 39.05
C GLY A 338 9.33 -2.44 38.86
N GLU A 339 8.45 -2.57 37.87
CA GLU A 339 7.68 -3.80 37.59
C GLU A 339 8.54 -4.96 37.09
N HIS A 340 9.61 -4.67 36.34
CA HIS A 340 10.53 -5.67 35.81
C HIS A 340 11.95 -5.39 36.31
N THR A 341 12.24 -5.78 37.55
CA THR A 341 13.55 -5.58 38.17
C THR A 341 14.60 -6.54 37.63
N GLY A 342 15.83 -6.06 37.48
CA GLY A 342 16.97 -6.93 37.18
C GLY A 342 18.18 -6.18 36.67
N VAL A 343 19.31 -6.88 36.64
CA VAL A 343 20.53 -6.40 36.00
C VAL A 343 20.60 -7.03 34.61
N TRP A 344 20.91 -6.21 33.61
CA TRP A 344 21.12 -6.63 32.24
C TRP A 344 22.39 -6.00 31.68
N PHE A 345 22.99 -6.62 30.67
CA PHE A 345 24.17 -6.07 30.04
C PHE A 345 24.12 -6.10 28.51
N LEU A 346 24.92 -5.21 27.92
CA LEU A 346 25.21 -5.13 26.50
C LEU A 346 26.72 -4.94 26.33
N ASP A 347 27.42 -5.98 25.89
CA ASP A 347 28.84 -5.95 25.55
C ASP A 347 28.99 -5.67 24.04
N LEU A 348 29.46 -4.46 23.73
CA LEU A 348 29.82 -4.04 22.38
C LEU A 348 31.32 -3.76 22.28
N LYS A 349 32.13 -4.50 23.04
CA LYS A 349 33.58 -4.35 23.11
C LYS A 349 34.30 -5.64 22.75
N ASN A 350 33.79 -6.79 23.19
CA ASN A 350 34.45 -8.08 23.03
C ASN A 350 33.77 -8.96 21.96
N GLY A 351 34.58 -9.71 21.21
CA GLY A 351 34.11 -10.69 20.23
C GLY A 351 33.14 -10.10 19.19
N SER A 352 32.08 -10.84 18.90
CA SER A 352 30.97 -10.39 18.04
C SER A 352 29.93 -9.53 18.77
N GLY A 353 30.19 -9.18 20.04
CA GLY A 353 29.23 -8.54 20.94
C GLY A 353 28.27 -9.56 21.57
N SER A 354 27.76 -9.22 22.76
CA SER A 354 26.83 -10.07 23.50
C SER A 354 25.89 -9.26 24.37
N VAL A 355 24.77 -9.87 24.74
CA VAL A 355 23.71 -9.23 25.53
C VAL A 355 23.04 -10.31 26.38
N GLY A 356 22.63 -9.97 27.60
CA GLY A 356 22.01 -10.94 28.49
C GLY A 356 21.54 -10.36 29.81
N GLN A 357 20.82 -11.20 30.56
CA GLN A 357 20.42 -10.92 31.93
C GLN A 357 21.55 -11.33 32.89
N GLY A 358 21.79 -10.52 33.92
CA GLY A 358 22.85 -10.71 34.91
C GLY A 358 23.99 -9.69 34.78
N GLU A 359 25.07 -9.95 35.51
CA GLU A 359 26.27 -9.11 35.44
C GLU A 359 26.99 -9.27 34.10
N PRO A 360 27.59 -8.19 33.57
CA PRO A 360 28.38 -8.27 32.34
C PRO A 360 29.59 -9.20 32.49
N PRO A 361 30.02 -9.88 31.41
CA PRO A 361 31.15 -10.81 31.44
C PRO A 361 32.49 -10.14 31.75
N ALA A 362 32.57 -8.82 31.62
CA ALA A 362 33.67 -7.99 32.06
C ALA A 362 33.14 -6.68 32.66
N LYS A 363 33.99 -5.95 33.38
CA LYS A 363 33.63 -4.71 34.06
C LYS A 363 32.94 -3.73 33.10
N ALA A 364 31.71 -3.30 33.45
CA ALA A 364 30.98 -2.31 32.69
C ALA A 364 31.74 -0.97 32.61
N ASP A 365 31.83 -0.43 31.40
CA ASP A 365 32.34 0.92 31.17
C ASP A 365 31.26 1.97 31.53
N VAL A 366 29.98 1.60 31.43
CA VAL A 366 28.83 2.45 31.77
C VAL A 366 27.77 1.64 32.51
N VAL A 367 27.29 2.15 33.65
CA VAL A 367 26.17 1.62 34.42
C VAL A 367 25.01 2.62 34.37
N MET A 368 23.86 2.18 33.89
CA MET A 368 22.64 2.97 33.74
C MET A 368 21.57 2.45 34.70
N LYS A 369 21.08 3.30 35.61
CA LYS A 369 20.01 2.95 36.55
C LYS A 369 18.73 3.68 36.18
N MET A 370 17.64 2.96 36.00
CA MET A 370 16.33 3.52 35.67
C MET A 370 15.18 2.55 35.97
N ASP A 371 13.95 3.07 35.93
CA ASP A 371 12.75 2.22 35.97
C ASP A 371 12.59 1.43 34.66
N SER A 372 12.11 0.18 34.73
CA SER A 372 11.91 -0.69 33.57
C SER A 372 10.94 -0.11 32.54
N SER A 373 9.96 0.69 32.98
CA SER A 373 9.03 1.39 32.09
C SER A 373 9.72 2.53 31.31
N ASP A 374 10.68 3.22 31.93
CA ASP A 374 11.46 4.27 31.29
C ASP A 374 12.54 3.68 30.37
N PHE A 375 13.14 2.55 30.72
CA PHE A 375 13.98 1.76 29.82
C PHE A 375 13.23 1.39 28.52
N SER A 376 12.03 0.84 28.65
CA SER A 376 11.20 0.45 27.51
C SER A 376 10.82 1.65 26.64
N LYS A 377 10.50 2.80 27.25
CA LYS A 377 10.25 4.06 26.51
C LYS A 377 11.51 4.58 25.82
N MET A 378 12.67 4.44 26.45
CA MET A 378 13.94 4.92 25.90
C MET A 378 14.33 4.14 24.65
N PHE A 379 14.24 2.81 24.70
CA PHE A 379 14.57 1.94 23.57
C PHE A 379 13.50 1.89 22.47
N SER A 380 12.26 2.29 22.76
CA SER A 380 11.23 2.53 21.74
C SER A 380 11.24 3.95 21.15
N GLY A 381 12.17 4.82 21.60
CA GLY A 381 12.28 6.19 21.11
C GLY A 381 11.24 7.17 21.68
N LYS A 382 10.38 6.73 22.59
CA LYS A 382 9.35 7.54 23.27
C LYS A 382 9.90 8.42 24.38
N LEU A 383 11.11 8.14 24.86
CA LEU A 383 11.83 8.94 25.86
C LEU A 383 13.27 9.14 25.39
N LYS A 384 13.71 10.41 25.25
CA LYS A 384 15.10 10.70 24.90
C LYS A 384 16.02 10.45 26.10
N PRO A 385 17.18 9.76 25.95
CA PRO A 385 18.13 9.52 27.03
C PRO A 385 18.57 10.79 27.76
N THR A 386 18.81 11.87 27.01
CA THR A 386 19.16 13.20 27.55
C THR A 386 18.08 13.75 28.49
N MET A 387 16.80 13.63 28.11
CA MET A 387 15.66 14.05 28.94
C MET A 387 15.48 13.16 30.17
N ALA A 388 15.69 11.84 30.03
CA ALA A 388 15.64 10.91 31.16
C ALA A 388 16.73 11.23 32.19
N PHE A 389 17.93 11.57 31.73
CA PHE A 389 19.05 11.94 32.60
C PHE A 389 18.79 13.28 33.33
N MET A 390 18.40 14.32 32.59
CA MET A 390 18.12 15.65 33.18
C MET A 390 16.96 15.63 34.18
N SER A 391 15.96 14.76 33.99
CA SER A 391 14.83 14.62 34.90
C SER A 391 15.08 13.68 36.09
N GLY A 392 16.28 13.10 36.20
CA GLY A 392 16.66 12.17 37.26
C GLY A 392 16.10 10.76 37.12
N LYS A 393 15.37 10.47 36.03
CA LYS A 393 14.81 9.15 35.70
C LYS A 393 15.86 8.15 35.23
N LEU A 394 16.97 8.64 34.68
CA LEU A 394 18.14 7.87 34.31
C LEU A 394 19.34 8.38 35.09
N LYS A 395 20.00 7.50 35.85
CA LYS A 395 21.30 7.78 36.47
C LYS A 395 22.39 7.03 35.72
N ILE A 396 23.43 7.74 35.31
CA ILE A 396 24.56 7.15 34.57
C ILE A 396 25.81 7.25 35.44
N LYS A 397 26.55 6.14 35.57
CA LYS A 397 27.87 6.07 36.21
C LYS A 397 28.86 5.44 35.22
N GLY A 398 30.04 6.02 35.08
CA GLY A 398 31.07 5.53 34.14
C GLY A 398 31.33 6.50 33.00
N ASP A 399 31.74 5.98 31.85
CA ASP A 399 32.19 6.79 30.70
C ASP A 399 31.01 7.46 29.96
N MET A 400 30.92 8.79 30.07
CA MET A 400 29.85 9.56 29.45
C MET A 400 29.93 9.60 27.92
N THR A 401 31.13 9.47 27.34
CA THR A 401 31.31 9.40 25.89
C THR A 401 30.69 8.13 25.34
N LEU A 402 30.90 7.00 26.03
CA LEU A 402 30.28 5.73 25.69
C LEU A 402 28.76 5.77 25.90
N ALA A 403 28.26 6.46 26.93
CA ALA A 403 26.82 6.65 27.11
C ALA A 403 26.16 7.39 25.92
N ILE A 404 26.83 8.42 25.38
CA ILE A 404 26.35 9.14 24.19
C ILE A 404 26.44 8.26 22.92
N LYS A 405 27.46 7.41 22.80
CA LYS A 405 27.53 6.45 21.68
C LYS A 405 26.37 5.47 21.70
N LEU A 406 25.95 5.01 22.88
CA LEU A 406 24.76 4.15 23.01
C LEU A 406 23.51 4.85 22.51
N GLU A 407 23.29 6.13 22.84
CA GLU A 407 22.15 6.90 22.31
C GLU A 407 22.18 7.00 20.77
N LYS A 408 23.37 7.20 20.17
CA LYS A 408 23.52 7.17 18.70
C LYS A 408 23.17 5.81 18.11
N LEU A 409 23.57 4.72 18.78
CA LEU A 409 23.23 3.36 18.37
C LEU A 409 21.72 3.13 18.46
N MET A 410 21.09 3.49 19.57
CA MET A 410 19.63 3.40 19.76
C MET A 410 18.87 4.17 18.68
N ASN A 411 19.34 5.37 18.33
CA ASN A 411 18.76 6.16 17.24
C ASN A 411 18.94 5.51 15.86
N ARG A 412 20.05 4.81 15.61
CA ARG A 412 20.25 4.03 14.38
C ARG A 412 19.36 2.81 14.33
N MET A 413 19.21 2.08 15.44
CA MET A 413 18.32 0.93 15.55
C MET A 413 16.85 1.32 15.36
N ASN A 414 16.44 2.48 15.89
CA ASN A 414 15.10 3.03 15.65
C ASN A 414 14.89 3.48 14.19
N LYS A 415 15.95 3.90 13.50
CA LYS A 415 15.92 4.23 12.06
C LYS A 415 16.02 3.01 11.13
N ALA A 416 16.55 1.88 11.60
CA ALA A 416 16.62 0.62 10.86
C ALA A 416 15.35 -0.24 11.01
N LYS A 417 14.42 0.18 11.88
CA LYS A 417 13.03 -0.30 11.95
C LYS A 417 12.07 0.53 11.08
N LEU A 418 12.59 1.55 10.39
CA LEU A 418 11.97 2.29 9.28
C LEU A 418 12.60 1.83 7.97
#